data_AF-R5PYR8-F1
#
_entry.id   AF-R5PYR8-F1
#
_cell.length_a   1.000
_cell.length_b   1.000
_cell.length_c   1.000
_cell.angle_alpha   90.00
_cell.angle_beta   90.00
_cell.angle_gamma   90.00
#
_symmetry.space_group_name_H-M   'P 1'
#
loop_
_entity.id
_entity.type
_entity.pdbx_description
1 polymer ?
#
loop_
_entity_poly.entity_id
_entity_poly.type
_entity_poly.pdbx_seq_one_letter_code
_entity_poly.pdbx_strand_id
1 'polypeptide(L)'
;MRLRPLFLMFFLLIAPCLQAAQPSPQEWLDVRGKELLKVLSEKNTKQRFAKTLRLADNVFNSKELSRLALGRFWIEFSDEQKAKYSDIFLKYFVVTYASSPLPLDSVSFKIGKSVPSGKDILVRTTVAWNTEENALQKDMQAEAPQNSGKTGIDLVFALRKTNDGYYIRDFQMEGKSVLLFLRGKMEKEYTSCEYSPDKMIEEMQKKIKTAVANADTMDKMRAQRTKPKTKAIKTQK
;
A
#
# COMPACT_ATOMS: atom_id res chain seq x y z
N MET A 1 -28.45 60.90 -40.04
CA MET A 1 -27.27 61.16 -39.17
C MET A 1 -27.81 61.48 -37.78
N ARG A 2 -27.53 60.75 -36.69
CA ARG A 2 -26.28 60.12 -36.26
C ARG A 2 -26.53 58.74 -35.65
N LEU A 3 -25.78 57.75 -36.13
CA LEU A 3 -25.64 56.40 -35.55
C LEU A 3 -24.99 56.51 -34.16
N ARG A 4 -25.48 55.72 -33.19
CA ARG A 4 -24.73 55.35 -31.99
C ARG A 4 -24.32 53.88 -32.12
N PRO A 5 -23.02 53.56 -32.00
CA PRO A 5 -22.53 52.22 -32.27
C PRO A 5 -22.54 51.37 -30.99
N LEU A 6 -22.71 50.06 -31.21
CA LEU A 6 -21.97 49.03 -30.48
C LEU A 6 -22.34 48.80 -28.99
N PHE A 7 -23.50 48.21 -28.72
CA PHE A 7 -23.63 47.31 -27.56
C PHE A 7 -23.36 45.88 -28.05
N LEU A 8 -22.08 45.62 -28.33
CA LEU A 8 -21.58 44.31 -28.72
C LEU A 8 -21.51 43.44 -27.46
N MET A 9 -22.42 42.48 -27.37
CA MET A 9 -22.08 41.09 -27.10
C MET A 9 -21.10 40.87 -25.94
N PHE A 10 -21.62 40.81 -24.72
CA PHE A 10 -20.95 40.08 -23.63
C PHE A 10 -21.98 39.19 -22.93
N PHE A 11 -22.54 38.25 -23.70
CA PHE A 11 -23.10 37.04 -23.13
C PHE A 11 -21.91 36.21 -22.66
N LEU A 12 -21.47 36.48 -21.43
CA LEU A 12 -20.46 35.71 -20.73
C LEU A 12 -20.96 34.26 -20.70
N LEU A 13 -20.38 33.43 -21.57
CA LEU A 13 -20.44 31.97 -21.49
C LEU A 13 -19.90 31.58 -20.12
N ILE A 14 -20.78 31.48 -19.14
CA ILE A 14 -20.55 30.70 -17.93
C ILE A 14 -20.57 29.26 -18.41
N ALA A 15 -19.46 28.80 -18.99
CA ALA A 15 -19.23 27.39 -19.18
C ALA A 15 -19.28 26.78 -17.77
N PRO A 16 -20.25 25.89 -17.46
CA PRO A 16 -20.16 25.14 -16.23
C PRO A 16 -18.85 24.37 -16.33
N CYS A 17 -17.87 24.76 -15.49
CA CYS A 17 -16.77 23.87 -15.20
C CYS A 17 -17.42 22.57 -14.74
N LEU A 18 -17.43 21.55 -15.60
CA LEU A 18 -17.72 20.19 -15.19
C LEU A 18 -16.64 19.84 -14.17
N GLN A 19 -16.91 20.13 -12.90
CA GLN A 19 -16.18 19.55 -11.79
C GLN A 19 -16.44 18.05 -11.91
N ALA A 20 -15.43 17.32 -12.39
CA ALA A 20 -15.46 15.86 -12.38
C ALA A 20 -15.85 15.43 -10.96
N ALA A 21 -16.99 14.74 -10.84
CA ALA A 21 -17.47 14.27 -9.57
C ALA A 21 -16.36 13.40 -8.94
N GLN A 22 -15.95 13.77 -7.72
CA GLN A 22 -14.98 12.98 -6.97
C GLN A 22 -15.49 11.54 -6.84
N PRO A 23 -14.64 10.52 -7.03
CA PRO A 23 -15.07 9.14 -6.95
C PRO A 23 -15.71 8.85 -5.58
N SER A 24 -16.64 7.91 -5.52
CA SER A 24 -17.11 7.40 -4.24
C SER A 24 -15.95 6.74 -3.47
N PRO A 25 -16.00 6.66 -2.13
CA PRO A 25 -14.95 6.01 -1.36
C PRO A 25 -14.78 4.53 -1.73
N GLN A 26 -15.86 3.87 -2.15
CA GLN A 26 -15.83 2.50 -2.67
C GLN A 26 -15.09 2.39 -4.01
N GLU A 27 -15.42 3.23 -4.98
CA GLU A 27 -14.73 3.25 -6.29
C GLU A 27 -13.25 3.59 -6.14
N TRP A 28 -12.94 4.57 -5.28
CA TRP A 28 -11.56 4.91 -4.99
C TRP A 28 -10.80 3.71 -4.42
N LEU A 29 -11.37 3.00 -3.45
CA LEU A 29 -10.74 1.83 -2.84
C LEU A 29 -10.59 0.66 -3.83
N ASP A 30 -11.57 0.45 -4.72
CA ASP A 30 -11.52 -0.57 -5.78
C ASP A 30 -10.34 -0.34 -6.73
N VAL A 31 -10.19 0.89 -7.21
CA VAL A 31 -9.08 1.30 -8.08
C VAL A 31 -7.73 1.04 -7.38
N ARG A 32 -7.59 1.45 -6.12
CA ARG A 32 -6.35 1.22 -5.35
C ARG A 32 -6.09 -0.27 -5.07
N GLY A 33 -7.13 -1.06 -4.82
CA GLY A 33 -7.01 -2.51 -4.65
C GLY A 33 -6.52 -3.21 -5.91
N LYS A 34 -7.04 -2.82 -7.09
CA LYS A 34 -6.58 -3.33 -8.39
C LYS A 34 -5.15 -2.92 -8.71
N GLU A 35 -4.77 -1.68 -8.40
CA GLU A 35 -3.39 -1.22 -8.50
C GLU A 35 -2.45 -2.06 -7.62
N LEU A 36 -2.85 -2.36 -6.38
CA LEU A 36 -2.08 -3.21 -5.47
C LEU A 36 -1.83 -4.60 -6.08
N LEU A 37 -2.85 -5.27 -6.61
CA LEU A 37 -2.65 -6.59 -7.25
C LEU A 37 -1.66 -6.52 -8.41
N LYS A 38 -1.77 -5.48 -9.25
CA LYS A 38 -0.84 -5.28 -10.36
C LYS A 38 0.60 -5.09 -9.87
N VAL A 39 0.79 -4.39 -8.76
CA VAL A 39 2.11 -4.24 -8.12
C VAL A 39 2.61 -5.56 -7.56
N LEU A 40 1.77 -6.33 -6.86
CA LEU A 40 2.15 -7.60 -6.25
C LEU A 40 2.52 -8.68 -7.29
N SER A 41 1.89 -8.66 -8.46
CA SER A 41 2.21 -9.55 -9.58
C SER A 41 3.53 -9.22 -10.30
N GLU A 42 4.21 -8.12 -9.93
CA GLU A 42 5.49 -7.74 -10.53
C GLU A 42 6.59 -8.73 -10.17
N LYS A 43 7.18 -9.36 -11.19
CA LYS A 43 8.21 -10.39 -11.01
C LYS A 43 9.56 -9.78 -10.62
N ASN A 44 9.89 -8.59 -11.12
CA ASN A 44 11.14 -7.92 -10.77
C ASN A 44 11.04 -7.33 -9.35
N THR A 45 11.97 -7.69 -8.47
CA THR A 45 11.89 -7.35 -7.04
C THR A 45 12.06 -5.86 -6.81
N LYS A 46 13.03 -5.23 -7.49
CA LYS A 46 13.27 -3.79 -7.40
C LYS A 46 12.09 -2.97 -7.89
N GLN A 47 11.51 -3.35 -9.04
CA GLN A 47 10.33 -2.69 -9.58
C GLN A 47 9.12 -2.88 -8.68
N ARG A 48 8.90 -4.09 -8.16
CA ARG A 48 7.82 -4.36 -7.19
C ARG A 48 7.96 -3.47 -5.97
N PHE A 49 9.15 -3.38 -5.41
CA PHE A 49 9.46 -2.50 -4.27
C PHE A 49 9.15 -1.04 -4.58
N ALA A 50 9.68 -0.49 -5.68
CA ALA A 50 9.48 0.90 -6.06
C ALA A 50 7.99 1.23 -6.32
N LYS A 51 7.28 0.33 -7.00
CA LYS A 51 5.84 0.47 -7.27
C LYS A 51 5.01 0.37 -5.98
N THR A 52 5.41 -0.49 -5.04
CA THR A 52 4.74 -0.63 -3.73
C THR A 52 4.90 0.64 -2.91
N LEU A 53 6.11 1.21 -2.86
CA LEU A 53 6.34 2.47 -2.16
C LEU A 53 5.53 3.62 -2.77
N ARG A 54 5.54 3.75 -4.10
CA ARG A 54 4.72 4.76 -4.80
C ARG A 54 3.23 4.59 -4.53
N LEU A 55 2.74 3.35 -4.50
CA LEU A 55 1.35 3.08 -4.15
C LEU A 55 1.07 3.48 -2.70
N ALA A 56 1.95 3.13 -1.76
CA ALA A 56 1.82 3.52 -0.36
C ALA A 56 1.75 5.05 -0.19
N ASP A 57 2.62 5.81 -0.89
CA ASP A 57 2.61 7.28 -0.87
C ASP A 57 1.31 7.89 -1.41
N ASN A 58 0.65 7.21 -2.35
CA ASN A 58 -0.61 7.68 -2.95
C ASN A 58 -1.85 7.32 -2.12
N VAL A 59 -1.77 6.30 -1.26
CA VAL A 59 -2.92 5.80 -0.49
C VAL A 59 -2.84 6.16 0.98
N PHE A 60 -1.68 6.48 1.52
CA PHE A 60 -1.49 6.90 2.91
C PHE A 60 -1.00 8.34 2.98
N ASN A 61 -1.44 9.07 4.02
CA ASN A 61 -0.78 10.31 4.39
C ASN A 61 0.42 10.00 5.27
N SER A 62 1.63 9.99 4.70
CA SER A 62 2.85 9.62 5.43
C SER A 62 3.05 10.43 6.72
N LYS A 63 2.88 11.77 6.65
CA LYS A 63 3.08 12.66 7.80
C LYS A 63 2.09 12.39 8.94
N GLU A 64 0.82 12.14 8.60
CA GLU A 64 -0.15 11.82 9.63
C GLU A 64 0.08 10.41 10.18
N LEU A 65 0.31 9.43 9.30
CA LEU A 65 0.46 8.03 9.69
C LEU A 65 1.70 7.81 10.55
N SER A 66 2.85 8.41 10.18
CA SER A 66 4.09 8.34 10.95
C SER A 66 3.90 8.88 12.36
N ARG A 67 3.27 10.05 12.49
CA ARG A 67 2.94 10.70 13.76
C ARG A 67 2.02 9.83 14.61
N LEU A 68 0.94 9.32 14.02
CA LEU A 68 0.00 8.46 14.73
C LEU A 68 0.62 7.13 15.17
N ALA A 69 1.54 6.58 14.36
CA ALA A 69 2.29 5.37 14.68
C ALA A 69 3.29 5.62 15.82
N LEU A 70 4.00 6.75 15.82
CA LEU A 70 4.93 7.09 16.91
C LEU A 70 4.18 7.41 18.22
N GLY A 71 2.94 7.92 18.10
CA GLY A 71 2.03 8.09 19.23
C GLY A 71 2.57 9.09 20.25
N ARG A 72 2.63 8.69 21.52
CA ARG A 72 3.07 9.58 22.61
C ARG A 72 4.51 10.05 22.44
N PHE A 73 5.39 9.25 21.86
CA PHE A 73 6.81 9.60 21.70
C PHE A 73 7.05 10.70 20.65
N TRP A 74 6.03 11.06 19.86
CA TRP A 74 6.15 12.13 18.87
C TRP A 74 6.60 13.47 19.47
N ILE A 75 6.23 13.75 20.72
CA ILE A 75 6.62 15.00 21.38
C ILE A 75 8.10 15.05 21.75
N GLU A 76 8.78 13.90 21.82
CA GLU A 76 10.20 13.81 22.20
C GLU A 76 11.13 14.10 21.02
N PHE A 77 10.60 14.05 19.79
CA PHE A 77 11.37 14.31 18.58
C PHE A 77 11.40 15.82 18.32
N SER A 78 12.58 16.34 17.97
CA SER A 78 12.72 17.69 17.43
C SER A 78 11.99 17.82 16.08
N ASP A 79 11.74 19.03 15.61
CA ASP A 79 11.05 19.22 14.32
C ASP A 79 11.85 18.66 13.14
N GLU A 80 13.18 18.73 13.20
CA GLU A 80 14.07 18.10 12.23
C GLU A 80 13.97 16.56 12.29
N GLN A 81 13.94 15.98 13.48
CA GLN A 81 13.80 14.53 13.67
C GLN A 81 12.43 14.05 13.21
N LYS A 82 11.35 14.77 13.52
CA LYS A 82 9.98 14.49 13.04
C LYS A 82 9.92 14.48 11.51
N ALA A 83 10.58 15.45 10.86
CA ALA A 83 10.65 15.53 9.41
C ALA A 83 11.41 14.32 8.82
N LYS A 84 12.62 14.02 9.33
CA LYS A 84 13.44 12.88 8.90
C LYS A 84 12.71 11.55 9.09
N TYR A 85 12.11 11.34 10.26
CA TYR A 85 11.35 10.13 10.56
C TYR A 85 10.14 9.97 9.63
N SER A 86 9.37 11.04 9.40
CA SER A 86 8.20 11.00 8.51
C SER A 86 8.56 10.74 7.05
N ASP A 87 9.71 11.23 6.59
CA ASP A 87 10.21 10.99 5.24
C ASP A 87 10.55 9.51 5.00
N ILE A 88 11.14 8.85 6.00
CA ILE A 88 11.57 7.45 5.87
C ILE A 88 10.51 6.43 6.33
N PHE A 89 9.44 6.86 7.00
CA PHE A 89 8.49 5.96 7.67
C PHE A 89 7.83 4.94 6.73
N LEU A 90 7.21 5.39 5.63
CA LEU A 90 6.57 4.47 4.68
C LEU A 90 7.58 3.54 4.01
N LYS A 91 8.75 4.06 3.67
CA LYS A 91 9.84 3.25 3.10
C LYS A 91 10.29 2.17 4.07
N TYR A 92 10.46 2.50 5.35
CA TYR A 92 10.77 1.56 6.42
C TYR A 92 9.69 0.47 6.54
N PHE A 93 8.41 0.89 6.52
CA PHE A 93 7.30 -0.05 6.61
C PHE A 93 7.26 -1.02 5.43
N VAL A 94 7.44 -0.52 4.20
CA VAL A 94 7.45 -1.34 2.98
C VAL A 94 8.60 -2.35 2.99
N VAL A 95 9.83 -1.95 3.36
CA VAL A 95 10.95 -2.90 3.41
C VAL A 95 10.79 -3.97 4.49
N THR A 96 10.11 -3.63 5.58
CA THR A 96 9.97 -4.52 6.73
C THR A 96 8.81 -5.51 6.55
N TYR A 97 7.72 -5.11 5.87
CA TYR A 97 6.48 -5.87 5.88
C TYR A 97 5.89 -6.17 4.49
N ALA A 98 6.37 -5.55 3.41
CA ALA A 98 5.81 -5.73 2.06
C ALA A 98 6.70 -6.57 1.12
N SER A 99 7.68 -7.31 1.66
CA SER A 99 8.78 -7.91 0.89
C SER A 99 8.48 -9.25 0.22
N SER A 100 7.36 -9.90 0.54
CA SER A 100 7.02 -11.21 -0.04
C SER A 100 6.14 -11.07 -1.28
N PRO A 101 6.55 -11.58 -2.45
CA PRO A 101 5.61 -11.78 -3.55
C PRO A 101 4.52 -12.76 -3.07
N LEU A 102 3.27 -12.43 -3.34
CA LEU A 102 2.15 -13.31 -3.04
C LEU A 102 1.84 -14.13 -4.31
N PRO A 103 2.14 -15.45 -4.35
CA PRO A 103 1.68 -16.32 -5.42
C PRO A 103 0.19 -16.55 -5.20
N LEU A 104 -0.64 -15.64 -5.70
CA LEU A 104 -2.09 -15.76 -5.63
C LEU A 104 -2.60 -15.85 -7.06
N ASP A 105 -3.10 -17.03 -7.42
CA ASP A 105 -3.62 -17.30 -8.77
C ASP A 105 -4.88 -16.47 -9.04
N SER A 106 -5.64 -16.16 -7.98
CA SER A 106 -6.76 -15.24 -8.01
C SER A 106 -7.01 -14.60 -6.64
N VAL A 107 -7.03 -13.26 -6.59
CA VAL A 107 -7.51 -12.47 -5.45
C VAL A 107 -8.74 -11.70 -5.90
N SER A 108 -9.81 -11.76 -5.12
CA SER A 108 -11.03 -11.00 -5.35
C SER A 108 -11.28 -10.04 -4.19
N PHE A 109 -11.60 -8.79 -4.53
CA PHE A 109 -12.07 -7.79 -3.57
C PHE A 109 -13.58 -7.64 -3.71
N LYS A 110 -14.30 -7.85 -2.61
CA LYS A 110 -15.72 -7.49 -2.50
C LYS A 110 -15.83 -6.27 -1.62
N ILE A 111 -16.03 -5.11 -2.24
CA ILE A 111 -16.22 -3.85 -1.52
C ILE A 111 -17.68 -3.73 -1.11
N GLY A 112 -17.90 -3.65 0.18
CA GLY A 112 -19.20 -3.51 0.80
C GLY A 112 -19.65 -2.05 0.92
N LYS A 113 -20.62 -1.84 1.81
CA LYS A 113 -21.18 -0.52 2.08
C LYS A 113 -20.16 0.37 2.79
N SER A 114 -20.25 1.67 2.53
CA SER A 114 -19.55 2.70 3.29
C SER A 114 -20.45 3.28 4.38
N VAL A 115 -19.87 3.64 5.52
CA VAL A 115 -20.57 4.24 6.66
C VAL A 115 -19.76 5.43 7.18
N PRO A 116 -20.35 6.63 7.32
CA PRO A 116 -19.68 7.76 7.96
C PRO A 116 -19.31 7.46 9.42
N SER A 117 -18.13 7.87 9.86
CA SER A 117 -17.62 7.67 11.23
C SER A 117 -16.74 8.84 11.65
N GLY A 118 -17.36 9.87 12.23
CA GLY A 118 -16.66 11.10 12.62
C GLY A 118 -16.04 11.81 11.41
N LYS A 119 -14.71 11.94 11.39
CA LYS A 119 -13.95 12.52 10.26
C LYS A 119 -13.59 11.50 9.18
N ASP A 120 -13.90 10.23 9.40
CA ASP A 120 -13.54 9.12 8.52
C ASP A 120 -14.79 8.52 7.89
N ILE A 121 -14.60 7.74 6.84
CA ILE A 121 -15.60 6.91 6.18
C ILE A 121 -15.11 5.47 6.28
N LEU A 122 -15.89 4.61 6.93
CA LEU A 122 -15.57 3.20 7.07
C LEU A 122 -16.05 2.44 5.84
N VAL A 123 -15.16 1.71 5.17
CA VAL A 123 -15.50 0.86 4.02
C VAL A 123 -15.11 -0.58 4.37
N ARG A 124 -16.11 -1.47 4.44
CA ARG A 124 -15.87 -2.90 4.65
C ARG A 124 -15.51 -3.55 3.33
N THR A 125 -14.45 -4.35 3.32
CA THR A 125 -13.98 -5.08 2.14
C THR A 125 -13.64 -6.50 2.53
N THR A 126 -14.21 -7.47 1.82
CA THR A 126 -13.79 -8.87 1.96
C THR A 126 -12.79 -9.19 0.87
N VAL A 127 -11.64 -9.73 1.25
CA VAL A 127 -10.60 -10.20 0.32
C VAL A 127 -10.63 -11.71 0.35
N ALA A 128 -10.89 -12.35 -0.79
CA ALA A 128 -10.85 -13.81 -0.91
C ALA A 128 -9.81 -14.23 -1.94
N TRP A 129 -9.09 -15.32 -1.66
CA TRP A 129 -8.09 -15.86 -2.58
C TRP A 129 -8.21 -17.37 -2.71
N ASN A 130 -7.74 -17.90 -3.83
CA ASN A 130 -7.58 -19.34 -4.03
C ASN A 130 -6.10 -19.69 -3.90
N THR A 131 -5.81 -20.76 -3.14
CA THR A 131 -4.48 -21.37 -3.10
C THR A 131 -4.58 -22.68 -3.88
N GLU A 132 -3.71 -22.89 -4.88
CA GLU A 132 -3.61 -24.15 -5.65
C GLU A 132 -3.41 -25.41 -4.76
N GLU A 133 -3.06 -25.24 -3.48
CA GLU A 133 -2.85 -26.30 -2.50
C GLU A 133 -4.12 -27.08 -2.10
N ASN A 134 -5.31 -26.65 -2.54
CA ASN A 134 -6.55 -27.44 -2.39
C ASN A 134 -6.82 -28.42 -3.56
N ALA A 135 -5.94 -28.52 -4.57
CA ALA A 135 -6.07 -29.53 -5.62
C ALA A 135 -5.46 -30.89 -5.23
N LEU A 136 -4.52 -30.93 -4.26
CA LEU A 136 -3.86 -32.16 -3.80
C LEU A 136 -4.52 -32.81 -2.57
N GLN A 137 -5.51 -32.18 -1.94
CA GLN A 137 -6.31 -32.77 -0.86
C GLN A 137 -7.58 -33.49 -1.35
N LYS A 138 -7.86 -33.48 -2.66
CA LYS A 138 -9.06 -34.12 -3.21
C LYS A 138 -9.03 -35.66 -3.23
N ASP A 139 -7.88 -36.28 -2.98
CA ASP A 139 -7.73 -37.75 -3.04
C ASP A 139 -7.61 -38.42 -1.67
N MET A 140 -7.58 -37.68 -0.56
CA MET A 140 -7.49 -38.27 0.78
C MET A 140 -8.23 -37.44 1.83
N GLN A 141 -9.54 -37.63 1.96
CA GLN A 141 -10.24 -37.81 3.25
C GLN A 141 -11.75 -37.88 3.05
N ALA A 142 -12.28 -39.08 3.20
CA ALA A 142 -13.63 -39.31 3.66
C ALA A 142 -13.68 -39.01 5.18
N GLU A 143 -14.80 -38.42 5.61
CA GLU A 143 -15.32 -38.35 6.99
C GLU A 143 -14.80 -37.27 7.96
N ALA A 144 -15.60 -36.18 8.02
CA ALA A 144 -15.95 -35.30 9.15
C ALA A 144 -14.94 -34.26 9.72
N PRO A 145 -15.41 -33.17 10.38
CA PRO A 145 -16.61 -32.36 10.20
C PRO A 145 -16.30 -30.94 9.65
N GLN A 146 -17.33 -30.30 9.10
CA GLN A 146 -17.37 -28.94 8.57
C GLN A 146 -16.68 -27.90 9.48
N ASN A 147 -15.44 -27.53 9.17
CA ASN A 147 -14.91 -26.21 9.49
C ASN A 147 -14.63 -25.50 8.17
N SER A 148 -15.66 -24.84 7.67
CA SER A 148 -15.70 -24.17 6.37
C SER A 148 -14.47 -23.31 6.14
N GLY A 149 -13.70 -23.64 5.10
CA GLY A 149 -12.57 -22.86 4.63
C GLY A 149 -12.95 -21.41 4.34
N LYS A 150 -12.73 -20.52 5.31
CA LYS A 150 -12.64 -19.09 5.05
C LYS A 150 -11.32 -18.81 4.35
N THR A 151 -11.28 -19.01 3.04
CA THR A 151 -10.18 -18.53 2.19
C THR A 151 -10.33 -17.02 1.92
N GLY A 152 -10.56 -16.24 2.98
CA GLY A 152 -10.73 -14.81 2.88
C GLY A 152 -10.70 -14.07 4.22
N ILE A 153 -10.26 -12.82 4.17
CA ILE A 153 -10.16 -11.91 5.32
C ILE A 153 -11.12 -10.75 5.15
N ASP A 154 -11.71 -10.33 6.27
CA ASP A 154 -12.50 -9.11 6.33
C ASP A 154 -11.62 -7.95 6.77
N LEU A 155 -11.63 -6.91 5.94
CA LEU A 155 -10.96 -5.64 6.15
C LEU A 155 -11.98 -4.53 6.38
N VAL A 156 -11.68 -3.60 7.26
CA VAL A 156 -12.45 -2.35 7.41
C VAL A 156 -11.49 -1.18 7.26
N PHE A 157 -11.60 -0.45 6.16
CA PHE A 157 -10.76 0.72 5.89
C PHE A 157 -11.40 1.98 6.46
N ALA A 158 -10.64 2.74 7.24
CA ALA A 158 -11.00 4.09 7.66
C ALA A 158 -10.39 5.10 6.68
N LEU A 159 -11.21 5.57 5.74
CA LEU A 159 -10.80 6.53 4.72
C LEU A 159 -11.05 7.96 5.21
N ARG A 160 -10.13 8.88 4.93
CA ARG A 160 -10.36 10.31 5.14
C ARG A 160 -10.34 11.07 3.83
N LYS A 161 -11.34 11.94 3.64
CA LYS A 161 -11.51 12.76 2.45
C LYS A 161 -10.44 13.85 2.38
N THR A 162 -9.96 14.11 1.17
CA THR A 162 -9.12 15.26 0.81
C THR A 162 -9.82 16.07 -0.29
N ASN A 163 -9.19 17.15 -0.74
CA ASN A 163 -9.70 17.94 -1.87
C ASN A 163 -9.76 17.12 -3.16
N ASP A 164 -8.82 16.16 -3.32
CA ASP A 164 -8.58 15.43 -4.56
C ASP A 164 -8.91 13.92 -4.46
N GLY A 165 -9.59 13.49 -3.39
CA GLY A 165 -10.00 12.10 -3.19
C GLY A 165 -9.99 11.66 -1.72
N TYR A 166 -9.27 10.57 -1.44
CA TYR A 166 -9.19 9.98 -0.11
C TYR A 166 -7.77 9.49 0.18
N TYR A 167 -7.49 9.21 1.45
CA TYR A 167 -6.39 8.37 1.89
C TYR A 167 -6.86 7.43 3.00
N ILE A 168 -6.16 6.32 3.18
CA ILE A 168 -6.37 5.37 4.26
C ILE A 168 -5.70 5.93 5.50
N ARG A 169 -6.48 6.21 6.55
CA ARG A 169 -5.94 6.60 7.86
C ARG A 169 -5.56 5.38 8.70
N ASP A 170 -6.40 4.36 8.64
CA ASP A 170 -6.22 3.08 9.31
C ASP A 170 -6.99 2.01 8.53
N PHE A 171 -6.65 0.75 8.75
CA PHE A 171 -7.51 -0.35 8.38
C PHE A 171 -7.47 -1.42 9.47
N GLN A 172 -8.59 -2.11 9.63
CA GLN A 172 -8.71 -3.21 10.56
C GLN A 172 -8.65 -4.52 9.78
N MET A 173 -7.87 -5.46 10.28
CA MET A 173 -7.86 -6.85 9.81
C MET A 173 -8.37 -7.71 10.97
N GLU A 174 -9.47 -8.42 10.77
CA GLU A 174 -10.11 -9.25 11.82
C GLU A 174 -10.38 -8.47 13.11
N GLY A 175 -10.84 -7.23 12.98
CA GLY A 175 -11.13 -6.31 14.10
C GLY A 175 -9.91 -5.69 14.76
N LYS A 176 -8.68 -6.02 14.33
CA LYS A 176 -7.44 -5.44 14.86
C LYS A 176 -6.98 -4.28 13.98
N SER A 177 -6.83 -3.11 14.56
CA SER A 177 -6.29 -1.92 13.89
C SER A 177 -4.82 -2.11 13.51
N VAL A 178 -4.50 -1.88 12.24
CA VAL A 178 -3.13 -1.89 11.78
C VAL A 178 -2.37 -0.68 12.32
N LEU A 179 -3.00 0.50 12.45
CA LEU A 179 -2.35 1.64 13.10
C LEU A 179 -1.91 1.31 14.54
N LEU A 180 -2.72 0.60 15.32
CA LEU A 180 -2.34 0.17 16.68
C LEU A 180 -1.20 -0.86 16.65
N PHE A 181 -1.23 -1.78 15.68
CA PHE A 181 -0.11 -2.70 15.46
C PHE A 181 1.18 -1.94 15.13
N LEU A 182 1.14 -0.96 14.21
CA LEU A 182 2.28 -0.11 13.88
C LEU A 182 2.79 0.65 15.09
N ARG A 183 1.89 1.17 15.93
CA ARG A 183 2.27 1.84 17.17
C ARG A 183 3.04 0.92 18.11
N GLY A 184 2.55 -0.29 18.35
CA GLY A 184 3.28 -1.26 19.15
C GLY A 184 4.64 -1.65 18.55
N LYS A 185 4.77 -1.64 17.22
CA LYS A 185 6.06 -1.86 16.55
C LYS A 185 7.02 -0.68 16.71
N MET A 186 6.53 0.55 16.56
CA MET A 186 7.37 1.75 16.73
C MET A 186 7.80 1.91 18.18
N GLU A 187 6.94 1.59 19.15
CA GLU A 187 7.30 1.56 20.57
C GLU A 187 8.41 0.56 20.86
N LYS A 188 8.33 -0.66 20.30
CA LYS A 188 9.40 -1.66 20.45
C LYS A 188 10.71 -1.21 19.81
N GLU A 189 10.65 -0.64 18.61
CA GLU A 189 11.84 -0.11 17.93
C GLU A 189 12.48 1.01 18.76
N TYR A 190 11.70 1.99 19.20
CA TYR A 190 12.19 3.11 19.99
C TYR A 190 12.77 2.67 21.34
N THR A 191 12.13 1.69 21.99
CA THR A 191 12.64 1.07 23.23
C THR A 191 13.98 0.36 22.97
N SER A 192 14.12 -0.37 21.86
CA SER A 192 15.39 -1.03 21.49
C SER A 192 16.51 -0.03 21.17
N CYS A 193 16.15 1.20 20.84
CA CYS A 193 17.05 2.32 20.63
C CYS A 193 17.25 3.16 21.90
N GLU A 194 16.87 2.64 23.08
CA GLU A 194 17.02 3.32 24.38
C GLU A 194 16.32 4.69 24.41
N TYR A 195 15.19 4.82 23.70
CA TYR A 195 14.47 6.08 23.56
C TYR A 195 15.32 7.21 22.95
N SER A 196 16.25 6.88 22.06
CA SER A 196 17.02 7.87 21.29
C SER A 196 16.42 8.05 19.89
N PRO A 197 15.87 9.24 19.55
CA PRO A 197 15.31 9.51 18.24
C PRO A 197 16.32 9.31 17.11
N ASP A 198 17.57 9.77 17.31
CA ASP A 198 18.62 9.67 16.31
C ASP A 198 19.02 8.21 16.05
N LYS A 199 19.22 7.42 17.11
CA LYS A 199 19.50 5.97 16.97
C LYS A 199 18.37 5.25 16.23
N MET A 200 17.11 5.56 16.54
CA MET A 200 15.96 4.96 15.86
C MET A 200 15.93 5.30 14.37
N ILE A 201 16.13 6.59 14.03
CA ILE A 201 16.16 7.04 12.63
C ILE A 201 17.33 6.37 11.88
N GLU A 202 18.50 6.27 12.50
CA GLU A 202 19.68 5.61 11.92
C GLU A 202 19.44 4.12 11.64
N GLU A 203 18.92 3.36 12.61
CA GLU A 203 18.65 1.93 12.44
C GLU A 203 17.54 1.67 11.40
N MET A 204 16.52 2.53 11.34
CA MET A 204 15.51 2.49 10.27
C MET A 204 16.16 2.71 8.88
N GLN A 205 17.03 3.72 8.74
CA GLN A 205 17.74 3.99 7.48
C GLN A 205 18.67 2.85 7.06
N LYS A 206 19.36 2.24 8.02
CA LYS A 206 20.22 1.07 7.80
C LYS A 206 19.42 -0.12 7.30
N LYS A 207 18.29 -0.44 7.93
CA LYS A 207 17.37 -1.51 7.47
C LYS A 207 16.87 -1.26 6.04
N ILE A 208 16.51 -0.02 5.73
CA ILE A 208 16.12 0.40 4.37
C ILE A 208 17.26 0.14 3.37
N LYS A 209 18.49 0.61 3.67
CA LYS A 209 19.65 0.47 2.78
C LYS A 209 19.96 -1.00 2.49
N THR A 210 19.95 -1.84 3.53
CA THR A 210 20.18 -3.28 3.41
C THR A 210 19.12 -3.96 2.53
N ALA A 211 17.84 -3.66 2.75
CA ALA A 211 16.76 -4.25 1.95
C ALA A 211 16.85 -3.88 0.46
N VAL A 212 17.20 -2.63 0.14
CA VAL A 212 17.38 -2.17 -1.24
C VAL A 212 18.57 -2.88 -1.91
N ALA A 213 19.71 -3.01 -1.20
CA ALA A 213 20.88 -3.72 -1.72
C ALA A 213 20.58 -5.22 -1.99
N ASN A 214 19.79 -5.85 -1.11
CA ASN A 214 19.37 -7.24 -1.27
C ASN A 214 18.43 -7.40 -2.49
N ALA A 215 17.49 -6.48 -2.69
CA ALA A 215 16.60 -6.49 -3.86
C ALA A 215 17.38 -6.42 -5.17
N ASP A 216 18.38 -5.54 -5.26
CA ASP A 216 19.27 -5.43 -6.42
C ASP A 216 20.05 -6.73 -6.68
N THR A 217 20.48 -7.41 -5.61
CA THR A 217 21.22 -8.66 -5.69
C THR A 217 20.33 -9.81 -6.20
N MET A 218 19.09 -9.90 -5.69
CA MET A 218 18.12 -10.92 -6.10
C MET A 218 17.72 -10.80 -7.57
N ASP A 219 17.57 -9.57 -8.07
CA ASP A 219 17.23 -9.35 -9.48
C ASP A 219 18.40 -9.74 -10.41
N LYS A 220 19.65 -9.46 -10.01
CA LYS A 220 20.84 -9.93 -10.75
C LYS A 220 20.91 -11.45 -10.79
N MET A 221 20.67 -12.14 -9.67
CA MET A 221 20.65 -13.60 -9.61
C MET A 221 19.56 -14.21 -10.49
N ARG A 222 18.35 -13.61 -10.50
CA ARG A 222 17.25 -14.05 -11.39
C ARG A 222 17.62 -13.88 -12.86
N ALA A 223 18.18 -12.73 -13.24
CA ALA A 223 18.60 -12.46 -14.62
C ALA A 223 19.69 -13.44 -15.11
N GLN A 224 20.57 -13.91 -14.21
CA GLN A 224 21.58 -14.93 -14.53
C GLN A 224 20.96 -16.32 -14.73
N ARG A 225 19.95 -16.69 -13.95
CA ARG A 225 19.22 -17.98 -14.09
C ARG A 225 18.39 -18.07 -15.36
N THR A 226 17.93 -16.95 -15.91
CA THR A 226 17.10 -16.90 -17.12
C THR A 226 17.91 -16.81 -18.42
N LYS A 227 19.25 -16.66 -18.36
CA LYS A 227 20.09 -16.72 -19.57
C LYS A 227 20.21 -18.18 -20.04
N PRO A 228 19.88 -18.50 -21.30
CA PRO A 228 20.06 -19.86 -21.82
C PRO A 228 21.55 -20.22 -21.75
N LYS A 229 21.86 -21.41 -21.21
CA LYS A 229 23.21 -21.96 -21.31
C LYS A 229 23.51 -22.19 -22.79
N THR A 230 24.31 -21.33 -23.41
CA THR A 230 24.89 -21.58 -24.73
C THR A 230 25.73 -22.86 -24.60
N LYS A 231 25.18 -24.01 -25.00
CA LYS A 231 25.95 -25.24 -25.14
C LYS A 231 26.98 -24.96 -26.23
N ALA A 232 28.26 -24.87 -25.84
CA ALA A 232 29.35 -24.93 -26.79
C ALA A 232 29.31 -26.31 -27.45
N ILE A 233 28.79 -26.36 -28.68
CA ILE A 233 28.93 -27.53 -29.54
C ILE A 233 30.42 -27.60 -29.90
N LYS A 234 31.16 -28.49 -29.23
CA LYS A 234 32.48 -28.89 -29.70
C LYS A 234 32.29 -29.72 -30.96
N THR A 235 32.47 -29.10 -32.13
CA THR A 235 32.64 -29.82 -33.39
C THR A 235 33.99 -30.52 -33.35
N GLN A 236 34.01 -31.83 -33.11
CA GLN A 236 35.19 -32.66 -33.38
C GLN A 236 35.32 -32.79 -34.91
N LYS A 237 36.50 -32.42 -35.42
CA LYS A 237 37.01 -32.80 -36.74
C LYS A 237 37.95 -33.97 -36.56
#